data_AF-A0A068QX10-F1
#
_entry.id   AF-A0A068QX10-F1
#
_cell.length_a   1.000
_cell.length_b   1.000
_cell.length_c   1.000
_cell.angle_alpha   90.00
_cell.angle_beta   90.00
_cell.angle_gamma   90.00
#
_symmetry.space_group_name_H-M   'P 1'
#
loop_
_entity.id
_entity.type
_entity.pdbx_description
1 polymer ?
#
loop_
_entity_poly.entity_id
_entity_poly.type
_entity_poly.pdbx_seq_one_letter_code
_entity_poly.pdbx_strand_id
1 'polypeptide(L)'
;MNKIMHPVIYNKSWEKLLNIKNFEMKINESMALDHSLHDNKVSIFWSSDKEKYFEYKVNGCLPGLFLSNVRYTPDNIAVAHEEDKLSFWQLAHLSLHVANYLRYLNCNENECIGVFVEPSLEQFIGIWGILFSGSAYLALAPDYPPERLKYMIDDSSIKYIFVQEKLKSKVSNLVSEEIILS
;
A
#
# COMPACT_ATOMS: atom_id res chain seq x y z
N MET A 1 28.90 -3.27 -16.74
CA MET A 1 28.49 -3.96 -15.49
C MET A 1 27.02 -4.33 -15.63
N ASN A 2 26.75 -5.60 -15.95
CA ASN A 2 25.39 -6.11 -16.16
C ASN A 2 24.65 -6.17 -14.81
N LYS A 3 23.62 -5.34 -14.66
CA LYS A 3 22.65 -5.46 -13.58
C LYS A 3 21.90 -6.76 -13.83
N ILE A 4 22.03 -7.73 -12.92
CA ILE A 4 21.23 -8.95 -12.96
C ILE A 4 19.78 -8.52 -12.70
N MET A 5 18.99 -8.41 -13.78
CA MET A 5 17.54 -8.21 -13.73
C MET A 5 16.92 -9.51 -13.21
N HIS A 6 16.34 -9.47 -12.01
CA HIS A 6 15.48 -10.56 -11.56
C HIS A 6 14.26 -10.67 -12.49
N PRO A 7 13.86 -11.89 -12.89
CA PRO A 7 12.82 -12.14 -13.91
C PRO A 7 11.39 -11.72 -13.51
N VAL A 8 11.20 -11.13 -12.33
CA VAL A 8 9.88 -10.76 -11.77
C VAL A 8 9.31 -9.45 -12.37
N ILE A 9 10.14 -8.64 -13.04
CA ILE A 9 9.84 -7.21 -13.29
C ILE A 9 9.09 -6.96 -14.63
N TYR A 10 8.89 -7.96 -15.48
CA TYR A 10 8.17 -7.77 -16.75
C TYR A 10 6.64 -7.78 -16.64
N ASN A 11 6.10 -7.98 -15.44
CA ASN A 11 4.66 -8.03 -15.26
C ASN A 11 4.10 -6.65 -14.93
N LYS A 12 3.26 -6.10 -15.81
CA LYS A 12 2.54 -4.84 -15.55
C LYS A 12 1.38 -5.01 -14.56
N SER A 13 1.07 -6.24 -14.17
CA SER A 13 0.01 -6.55 -13.21
C SER A 13 0.57 -6.71 -11.81
N TRP A 14 0.16 -5.82 -10.91
CA TRP A 14 0.58 -5.88 -9.51
C TRP A 14 -0.06 -7.07 -8.79
N GLU A 15 -1.29 -7.47 -9.14
CA GLU A 15 -1.92 -8.68 -8.58
C GLU A 15 -1.07 -9.93 -8.80
N LYS A 16 -0.49 -10.06 -9.99
CA LYS A 16 0.42 -11.17 -10.31
C LYS A 16 1.74 -11.10 -9.55
N LEU A 17 2.13 -9.93 -9.03
CA LEU A 17 3.29 -9.79 -8.13
C LEU A 17 2.98 -10.32 -6.72
N LEU A 18 1.71 -10.37 -6.33
CA LEU A 18 1.34 -10.64 -4.93
C LEU A 18 1.34 -12.12 -4.56
N ASN A 19 1.16 -13.04 -5.51
CA ASN A 19 1.15 -14.52 -5.32
C ASN A 19 0.66 -14.99 -3.92
N ILE A 20 -0.45 -14.42 -3.44
CA ILE A 20 -0.85 -14.50 -2.03
C ILE A 20 -1.11 -15.96 -1.61
N LYS A 21 -1.69 -16.75 -2.52
CA LYS A 21 -2.10 -18.15 -2.28
C LYS A 21 -0.94 -19.16 -2.21
N ASN A 22 0.25 -18.83 -2.70
CA ASN A 22 1.43 -19.70 -2.65
C ASN A 22 2.54 -19.12 -1.75
N PHE A 23 2.21 -18.16 -0.89
CA PHE A 23 3.19 -17.48 -0.06
C PHE A 23 3.55 -18.32 1.17
N GLU A 24 4.40 -19.34 0.98
CA GLU A 24 5.15 -19.99 2.04
C GLU A 24 6.62 -19.61 1.93
N MET A 25 7.13 -18.85 2.89
CA MET A 25 8.56 -18.53 2.92
C MET A 25 9.07 -18.54 4.35
N LYS A 26 10.17 -19.27 4.57
CA LYS A 26 10.82 -19.39 5.88
C LYS A 26 11.52 -18.08 6.22
N ILE A 27 11.25 -17.60 7.43
CA ILE A 27 11.88 -16.44 8.06
C ILE A 27 13.40 -16.65 8.01
N ASN A 28 14.10 -15.88 7.19
CA ASN A 28 15.52 -15.56 7.32
C ASN A 28 15.88 -14.50 6.29
N GLU A 29 15.78 -13.22 6.68
CA GLU A 29 16.78 -12.18 6.38
C GLU A 29 16.33 -10.84 6.98
N SER A 30 17.28 -10.17 7.62
CA SER A 30 17.10 -8.95 8.39
C SER A 30 16.76 -7.76 7.49
N MET A 31 15.58 -7.16 7.68
CA MET A 31 15.32 -5.80 7.19
C MET A 31 16.13 -4.80 8.03
N ALA A 32 17.21 -4.26 7.46
CA ALA A 32 17.89 -3.11 8.04
C ALA A 32 17.05 -1.85 7.77
N LEU A 33 16.67 -1.14 8.84
CA LEU A 33 15.93 0.12 8.77
C LEU A 33 16.79 1.23 9.36
N ASP A 34 17.05 2.25 8.56
CA ASP A 34 17.70 3.48 8.99
C ASP A 34 16.73 4.32 9.84
N HIS A 35 17.24 4.83 10.97
CA HIS A 35 16.45 5.38 12.09
C HIS A 35 16.74 6.88 12.30
N SER A 36 16.62 7.70 11.26
CA SER A 36 16.70 9.16 11.43
C SER A 36 15.36 9.84 11.10
N LEU A 37 14.48 9.98 12.10
CA LEU A 37 13.31 10.87 12.01
C LEU A 37 13.02 11.57 13.35
N HIS A 38 12.71 12.87 13.24
CA HIS A 38 12.48 13.83 14.31
C HIS A 38 11.13 13.64 15.04
N ASP A 39 11.06 14.12 16.29
CA ASP A 39 9.90 14.09 17.20
C ASP A 39 8.61 14.64 16.55
N ASN A 40 7.64 13.77 16.27
CA ASN A 40 6.31 14.15 15.76
C ASN A 40 5.20 13.56 16.64
N LYS A 41 4.64 14.35 17.55
CA LYS A 41 3.45 13.95 18.32
C LYS A 41 2.20 13.94 17.43
N VAL A 42 1.40 12.88 17.50
CA VAL A 42 0.10 12.80 16.81
C VAL A 42 -1.01 12.62 17.85
N SER A 43 -1.95 13.55 17.88
CA SER A 43 -3.18 13.46 18.70
C SER A 43 -4.30 12.88 17.84
N ILE A 44 -4.75 11.67 18.18
CA ILE A 44 -5.86 11.00 17.48
C ILE A 44 -7.11 11.13 18.36
N PHE A 45 -8.21 11.62 17.78
CA PHE A 45 -9.52 11.66 18.42
C PHE A 45 -10.38 10.53 17.84
N TRP A 46 -10.83 9.61 18.70
CA TRP A 46 -11.81 8.60 18.32
C TRP A 46 -12.83 8.46 19.45
N SER A 47 -14.12 8.54 19.10
CA SER A 47 -15.32 8.45 19.97
C SER A 47 -15.87 9.77 20.56
N SER A 48 -17.17 9.76 20.80
CA SER A 48 -18.03 10.81 21.34
C SER A 48 -17.77 11.16 22.82
N ASP A 49 -16.84 10.46 23.49
CA ASP A 49 -16.42 10.77 24.85
C ASP A 49 -15.21 11.71 24.84
N LYS A 50 -15.48 13.01 25.02
CA LYS A 50 -14.49 14.11 25.01
C LYS A 50 -13.48 14.08 26.17
N GLU A 51 -13.56 13.10 27.08
CA GLU A 51 -12.79 13.10 28.34
C GLU A 51 -11.58 12.17 28.35
N LYS A 52 -11.38 11.30 27.35
CA LYS A 52 -10.22 10.41 27.27
C LYS A 52 -9.27 10.82 26.16
N TYR A 53 -8.16 11.44 26.55
CA TYR A 53 -7.05 11.76 25.67
C TYR A 53 -6.00 10.66 25.77
N PHE A 54 -5.70 10.01 24.64
CA PHE A 54 -4.53 9.15 24.52
C PHE A 54 -3.41 9.96 23.86
N GLU A 55 -2.38 10.33 24.64
CA GLU A 55 -1.19 10.98 24.09
C GLU A 55 -0.24 9.89 23.57
N TYR A 56 -0.12 9.77 22.25
CA TYR A 56 0.85 8.88 21.62
C TYR A 56 2.10 9.68 21.22
N LYS A 57 3.25 9.30 21.78
CA LYS A 57 4.54 9.72 21.21
C LYS A 57 4.84 8.82 20.02
N VAL A 58 4.69 9.38 18.83
CA VAL A 58 4.97 8.69 17.58
C VAL A 58 6.35 9.13 17.11
N ASN A 59 7.33 8.23 17.18
CA ASN A 59 8.67 8.47 16.64
C ASN A 59 8.79 7.74 15.31
N GLY A 60 8.75 8.50 14.20
CA GLY A 60 8.83 7.98 12.83
C GLY A 60 7.54 8.12 12.02
N CYS A 61 7.62 7.85 10.72
CA CYS A 61 6.47 7.84 9.83
C CYS A 61 5.62 6.57 10.01
N LEU A 62 4.38 6.58 9.52
CA LEU A 62 3.47 5.43 9.60
C LEU A 62 4.11 4.11 9.08
N PRO A 63 4.82 4.10 7.93
CA PRO A 63 5.67 2.99 7.52
C PRO A 63 6.67 2.51 8.57
N GLY A 64 7.38 3.42 9.24
CA GLY A 64 8.37 3.07 10.27
C GLY A 64 7.76 2.41 11.50
N LEU A 65 6.57 2.86 11.92
CA LEU A 65 5.82 2.23 13.01
C LEU A 65 5.35 0.82 12.64
N PHE A 66 4.89 0.64 11.40
CA PHE A 66 4.50 -0.67 10.91
C PHE A 66 5.70 -1.63 10.90
N LEU A 67 6.83 -1.20 10.37
CA LEU A 67 8.03 -2.03 10.30
C LEU A 67 8.62 -2.34 11.69
N SER A 68 8.35 -1.50 12.69
CA SER A 68 8.64 -1.84 14.08
C SER A 68 7.83 -3.07 14.54
N ASN A 69 6.54 -3.16 14.19
CA ASN A 69 5.74 -4.37 14.46
C ASN A 69 6.25 -5.58 13.68
N VAL A 70 6.69 -5.41 12.42
CA VAL A 70 7.34 -6.49 11.66
C VAL A 70 8.57 -7.04 12.39
N ARG A 71 9.35 -6.17 13.03
CA ARG A 71 10.55 -6.57 13.79
C ARG A 71 10.21 -7.29 15.11
N TYR A 72 9.24 -6.77 15.86
CA TYR A 72 8.99 -7.23 17.24
C TYR A 72 7.90 -8.31 17.35
N THR A 73 6.94 -8.32 16.43
CA THR A 73 5.77 -9.21 16.43
C THR A 73 5.45 -9.69 15.00
N PRO A 74 6.42 -10.29 14.28
CA PRO A 74 6.28 -10.65 12.85
C PRO A 74 5.11 -11.59 12.56
N ASP A 75 4.80 -12.49 13.49
CA ASP A 75 3.79 -13.54 13.34
C ASP A 75 2.39 -13.10 13.78
N ASN A 76 2.26 -11.93 14.41
CA ASN A 76 0.96 -11.40 14.77
C ASN A 76 0.17 -11.02 13.52
N ILE A 77 -1.13 -11.28 13.52
CA ILE A 77 -2.03 -10.92 12.42
C ILE A 77 -2.11 -9.39 12.32
N ALA A 78 -1.74 -8.85 11.16
CA ALA A 78 -1.83 -7.42 10.84
C ALA A 78 -3.15 -7.08 10.16
N VAL A 79 -3.65 -7.98 9.30
CA VAL A 79 -4.90 -7.82 8.57
C VAL A 79 -5.59 -9.17 8.38
N ALA A 80 -6.92 -9.16 8.45
CA ALA A 80 -7.77 -10.30 8.14
C ALA A 80 -8.92 -9.85 7.25
N HIS A 81 -9.28 -10.66 6.26
CA HIS A 81 -10.43 -10.44 5.40
C HIS A 81 -11.07 -11.80 5.12
N GLU A 82 -12.35 -11.96 5.48
CA GLU A 82 -13.02 -13.26 5.47
C GLU A 82 -12.24 -14.32 6.27
N GLU A 83 -11.89 -15.45 5.65
CA GLU A 83 -11.12 -16.53 6.27
C GLU A 83 -9.60 -16.32 6.16
N ASP A 84 -9.17 -15.42 5.27
CA ASP A 84 -7.77 -15.17 4.97
C ASP A 84 -7.16 -14.13 5.91
N LYS A 85 -5.87 -14.33 6.22
CA LYS A 85 -5.12 -13.49 7.17
C LYS A 85 -3.69 -13.29 6.70
N LEU A 86 -3.13 -12.13 6.98
CA LEU A 86 -1.71 -11.85 6.81
C LEU A 86 -1.11 -11.40 8.14
N SER A 87 0.02 -12.01 8.49
CA SER A 87 0.86 -11.51 9.58
C SER A 87 1.52 -10.18 9.19
N PHE A 88 2.07 -9.46 10.18
CA PHE A 88 2.87 -8.26 9.92
C PHE A 88 3.99 -8.52 8.91
N TRP A 89 4.68 -9.66 9.04
CA TRP A 89 5.75 -10.02 8.13
C TRP A 89 5.26 -10.30 6.71
N GLN A 90 4.17 -11.07 6.56
CA GLN A 90 3.62 -11.39 5.24
C GLN A 90 3.13 -10.12 4.52
N LEU A 91 2.39 -9.26 5.23
CA LEU A 91 1.91 -7.99 4.68
C LEU A 91 3.08 -7.08 4.30
N ALA A 92 4.10 -6.94 5.15
CA ALA A 92 5.30 -6.15 4.84
C ALA A 92 5.98 -6.62 3.56
N HIS A 93 6.19 -7.93 3.44
CA HIS A 93 6.90 -8.52 2.32
C HIS A 93 6.18 -8.26 1.00
N LEU A 94 4.87 -8.54 0.95
CA LEU A 94 4.04 -8.32 -0.23
C LEU A 94 3.99 -6.84 -0.61
N SER A 95 3.82 -5.95 0.38
CA SER A 95 3.79 -4.52 0.15
C SER A 95 5.13 -3.94 -0.30
N LEU A 96 6.26 -4.47 0.16
CA LEU A 96 7.58 -4.03 -0.30
C LEU A 96 7.84 -4.39 -1.78
N HIS A 97 7.28 -5.50 -2.27
CA HIS A 97 7.31 -5.80 -3.70
C HIS A 97 6.57 -4.74 -4.51
N VAL A 98 5.37 -4.36 -4.06
CA VAL A 98 4.60 -3.26 -4.66
C VAL A 98 5.37 -1.94 -4.58
N ALA A 99 5.99 -1.63 -3.45
CA ALA A 99 6.78 -0.41 -3.28
C ALA A 99 7.97 -0.35 -4.24
N ASN A 100 8.68 -1.46 -4.41
CA ASN A 100 9.79 -1.57 -5.34
C ASN A 100 9.33 -1.45 -6.79
N TYR A 101 8.16 -2.01 -7.12
CA TYR A 101 7.54 -1.84 -8.42
C TYR A 101 7.17 -0.37 -8.71
N LEU A 102 6.57 0.33 -7.75
CA LEU A 102 6.26 1.76 -7.87
C LEU A 102 7.53 2.61 -8.06
N ARG A 103 8.61 2.32 -7.30
CA ARG A 103 9.91 2.98 -7.48
C ARG A 103 10.51 2.71 -8.86
N TYR A 104 10.35 1.49 -9.40
CA TYR A 104 10.77 1.17 -10.76
C TYR A 104 9.98 1.99 -11.80
N LEU A 105 8.71 2.27 -11.55
CA LEU A 105 7.88 3.19 -12.34
C LEU A 105 8.19 4.68 -12.08
N ASN A 106 9.25 5.00 -11.33
CA ASN A 106 9.62 6.36 -10.92
C ASN A 106 8.53 7.08 -10.10
N CYS A 107 7.75 6.33 -9.32
CA CYS A 107 6.92 6.91 -8.26
C CYS A 107 7.81 7.23 -7.07
N ASN A 108 7.86 8.50 -6.72
CA ASN A 108 8.71 9.02 -5.66
C ASN A 108 7.85 9.74 -4.60
N GLU A 109 8.53 10.41 -3.68
CA GLU A 109 7.92 11.30 -2.69
C GLU A 109 7.01 12.34 -3.36
N ASN A 110 5.87 12.64 -2.73
CA ASN A 110 4.84 13.59 -3.18
C ASN A 110 3.98 13.18 -4.39
N GLU A 111 4.16 11.97 -4.93
CA GLU A 111 3.28 11.44 -5.97
C GLU A 111 2.03 10.81 -5.34
N CYS A 112 0.86 11.02 -5.97
CA CYS A 112 -0.40 10.41 -5.53
C CYS A 112 -0.74 9.19 -6.40
N ILE A 113 -1.01 8.05 -5.75
CA ILE A 113 -1.42 6.81 -6.39
C ILE A 113 -2.86 6.50 -5.99
N GLY A 114 -3.73 6.36 -6.98
CA GLY A 114 -5.11 5.95 -6.78
C GLY A 114 -5.21 4.47 -6.40
N VAL A 115 -6.14 4.13 -5.52
CA VAL A 115 -6.46 2.74 -5.14
C VAL A 115 -7.95 2.51 -5.41
N PHE A 116 -8.24 1.82 -6.51
CA PHE A 116 -9.60 1.47 -6.96
C PHE A 116 -9.82 -0.04 -6.84
N VAL A 117 -10.12 -0.48 -5.63
CA VAL A 117 -10.27 -1.90 -5.30
C VAL A 117 -11.42 -2.08 -4.33
N GLU A 118 -12.03 -3.26 -4.33
CA GLU A 118 -12.95 -3.66 -3.27
C GLU A 118 -12.17 -4.03 -1.99
N PRO A 119 -12.80 -3.95 -0.80
CA PRO A 119 -12.23 -4.45 0.44
C PRO A 119 -11.70 -5.88 0.27
N SER A 120 -10.42 -6.07 0.57
CA SER A 120 -9.68 -7.30 0.30
C SER A 120 -8.29 -7.23 0.93
N LEU A 121 -7.54 -8.34 0.97
CA LEU A 121 -6.14 -8.29 1.43
C LEU A 121 -5.26 -7.49 0.47
N GLU A 122 -5.54 -7.58 -0.83
CA GLU A 122 -4.89 -6.84 -1.92
C GLU A 122 -4.97 -5.33 -1.70
N GLN A 123 -6.11 -4.83 -1.18
CA GLN A 123 -6.27 -3.42 -0.82
C GLN A 123 -5.20 -2.97 0.18
N PHE A 124 -5.03 -3.73 1.27
CA PHE A 124 -4.06 -3.39 2.31
C PHE A 124 -2.63 -3.55 1.80
N ILE A 125 -2.36 -4.57 0.98
CA ILE A 125 -1.06 -4.75 0.36
C ILE A 125 -0.70 -3.54 -0.52
N GLY A 126 -1.65 -3.09 -1.36
CA GLY A 126 -1.48 -1.94 -2.24
C GLY A 126 -1.26 -0.64 -1.47
N ILE A 127 -2.08 -0.35 -0.45
CA ILE A 127 -1.95 0.85 0.40
C ILE A 127 -0.57 0.87 1.07
N TRP A 128 -0.17 -0.21 1.74
CA TRP A 128 1.15 -0.26 2.39
C TRP A 128 2.29 -0.20 1.38
N GLY A 129 2.12 -0.75 0.17
CA GLY A 129 3.12 -0.65 -0.89
C GLY A 129 3.33 0.79 -1.37
N ILE A 130 2.26 1.56 -1.52
CA ILE A 130 2.30 3.00 -1.84
C ILE A 130 2.98 3.77 -0.69
N LEU A 131 2.61 3.50 0.56
CA LEU A 131 3.22 4.16 1.71
C LEU A 131 4.70 3.82 1.85
N PHE A 132 5.10 2.57 1.60
CA PHE A 132 6.51 2.16 1.59
C PHE A 132 7.30 2.76 0.43
N SER A 133 6.68 3.10 -0.71
CA SER A 133 7.37 3.82 -1.79
C SER A 133 7.64 5.29 -1.45
N GLY A 134 7.02 5.82 -0.39
CA GLY A 134 7.06 7.24 -0.02
C GLY A 134 5.98 8.07 -0.71
N SER A 135 5.10 7.43 -1.48
CA SER A 135 4.01 8.08 -2.20
C SER A 135 2.75 8.19 -1.31
N ALA A 136 1.86 9.10 -1.67
CA ALA A 136 0.54 9.21 -1.04
C ALA A 136 -0.47 8.32 -1.78
N TYR A 137 -1.49 7.83 -1.09
CA TYR A 137 -2.59 7.10 -1.72
C TYR A 137 -3.88 7.91 -1.70
N LEU A 138 -4.71 7.73 -2.72
CA LEU A 138 -6.09 8.19 -2.75
C LEU A 138 -7.03 6.99 -2.91
N ALA A 139 -7.90 6.78 -1.93
CA ALA A 139 -8.93 5.75 -2.01
C ALA A 139 -10.03 6.17 -3.01
N LEU A 140 -10.22 5.37 -4.05
CA LEU A 140 -11.25 5.54 -5.07
C LEU A 140 -12.24 4.39 -4.95
N ALA A 141 -13.32 4.60 -4.18
CA ALA A 141 -14.26 3.51 -3.87
C ALA A 141 -15.09 3.13 -5.12
N PRO A 142 -15.18 1.83 -5.48
CA PRO A 142 -15.89 1.39 -6.70
C PRO A 142 -17.39 1.65 -6.73
N ASP A 143 -17.98 1.98 -5.59
CA ASP A 143 -19.39 2.32 -5.40
C ASP A 143 -19.65 3.84 -5.50
N TYR A 144 -18.62 4.67 -5.60
CA TYR A 144 -18.78 6.10 -5.83
C TYR A 144 -19.35 6.38 -7.23
N PRO A 145 -20.22 7.40 -7.37
CA PRO A 145 -20.70 7.83 -8.67
C PRO A 145 -19.55 8.17 -9.62
N PRO A 146 -19.66 7.85 -10.93
CA PRO A 146 -18.59 8.10 -11.92
C PRO A 146 -18.11 9.56 -11.94
N GLU A 147 -19.03 10.51 -11.79
CA GLU A 147 -18.71 11.95 -11.75
C GLU A 147 -17.82 12.31 -10.55
N ARG A 148 -18.07 11.70 -9.38
CA ARG A 148 -17.26 11.89 -8.17
C ARG A 148 -15.87 11.29 -8.36
N LEU A 149 -15.78 10.10 -8.93
CA LEU A 149 -14.50 9.46 -9.23
C LEU A 149 -13.68 10.30 -10.21
N LYS A 150 -14.31 10.78 -11.28
CA LYS A 150 -13.66 11.65 -12.25
C LYS A 150 -13.14 12.94 -11.61
N TYR A 151 -13.97 13.62 -10.83
CA TYR A 151 -13.55 14.81 -10.09
C TYR A 151 -12.35 14.54 -9.19
N MET A 152 -12.38 13.47 -8.40
CA MET A 152 -11.28 13.10 -7.52
C MET A 152 -9.99 12.83 -8.30
N ILE A 153 -10.07 12.11 -9.41
CA ILE A 153 -8.92 11.78 -10.26
C ILE A 153 -8.33 13.05 -10.89
N ASP A 154 -9.18 13.90 -11.45
CA ASP A 154 -8.75 15.13 -12.14
C ASP A 154 -8.13 16.14 -11.14
N ASP A 155 -8.64 16.23 -9.90
CA ASP A 155 -8.16 17.17 -8.87
C ASP A 155 -6.84 16.72 -8.20
N SER A 156 -6.61 15.42 -8.08
CA SER A 156 -5.51 14.87 -7.27
C SER A 156 -4.22 14.56 -8.03
N SER A 157 -4.15 14.88 -9.33
CA SER A 157 -2.96 14.66 -10.18
C SER A 157 -2.41 13.22 -10.05
N ILE A 158 -3.30 12.23 -10.08
CA ILE A 158 -2.92 10.82 -9.90
C ILE A 158 -1.96 10.38 -11.00
N LYS A 159 -0.84 9.79 -10.59
CA LYS A 159 0.16 9.23 -11.50
C LYS A 159 -0.22 7.85 -12.01
N TYR A 160 -0.68 6.98 -11.11
CA TYR A 160 -1.15 5.63 -11.40
C TYR A 160 -2.34 5.26 -10.53
N ILE A 161 -3.18 4.35 -11.00
CA ILE A 161 -4.29 3.77 -10.25
C ILE A 161 -4.08 2.26 -10.16
N PHE A 162 -3.96 1.74 -8.95
CA PHE A 162 -4.09 0.31 -8.69
C PHE A 162 -5.55 -0.09 -8.82
N VAL A 163 -5.83 -1.01 -9.73
CA VAL A 163 -7.17 -1.50 -10.00
C VAL A 163 -7.15 -3.02 -9.89
N GLN A 164 -8.19 -3.61 -9.28
CA GLN A 164 -8.36 -5.05 -9.36
C GLN A 164 -8.75 -5.46 -10.79
N GLU A 165 -8.23 -6.56 -11.33
CA GLU A 165 -8.48 -6.94 -12.73
C GLU A 165 -9.99 -7.04 -13.04
N LYS A 166 -10.77 -7.58 -12.09
CA LYS A 166 -12.23 -7.69 -12.19
C LYS A 166 -12.97 -6.34 -12.27
N LEU A 167 -12.34 -5.26 -11.80
CA LEU A 167 -12.89 -3.90 -11.74
C LEU A 167 -12.37 -2.98 -12.86
N LYS A 168 -11.38 -3.45 -13.64
CA LYS A 168 -10.71 -2.66 -14.68
C LYS A 168 -11.68 -1.96 -15.63
N SER A 169 -12.71 -2.68 -16.09
CA SER A 169 -13.74 -2.16 -17.00
C SER A 169 -14.49 -0.94 -16.46
N LYS A 170 -14.61 -0.79 -15.14
CA LYS A 170 -15.27 0.38 -14.52
C LYS A 170 -14.40 1.64 -14.60
N VAL A 171 -13.08 1.48 -14.59
CA VAL A 171 -12.11 2.60 -14.57
C VAL A 171 -11.66 2.96 -15.99
N SER A 172 -11.67 2.02 -16.94
CA SER A 172 -11.24 2.26 -18.34
C SER A 172 -11.96 3.41 -19.03
N ASN A 173 -13.19 3.76 -18.62
CA ASN A 173 -13.94 4.88 -19.20
C ASN A 173 -13.65 6.23 -18.52
N LEU A 174 -12.91 6.23 -17.41
CA LEU A 174 -12.63 7.42 -16.60
C LEU A 174 -11.22 7.97 -16.86
N VAL A 175 -10.28 7.11 -17.27
CA VAL A 175 -8.86 7.42 -17.41
C VAL A 175 -8.21 6.66 -18.56
N SER A 176 -7.06 7.13 -19.02
CA SER A 176 -6.23 6.43 -20.01
C SER A 176 -5.71 5.08 -19.47
N GLU A 177 -5.60 4.07 -20.32
CA GLU A 177 -5.10 2.74 -19.91
C GLU A 177 -3.65 2.75 -19.38
N GLU A 178 -2.85 3.75 -19.77
CA GLU A 178 -1.45 3.87 -19.37
C GLU A 178 -1.25 4.12 -17.87
N ILE A 179 -2.26 4.69 -17.19
CA ILE A 179 -2.20 4.96 -15.76
C ILE A 179 -2.79 3.83 -14.92
N ILE A 180 -3.42 2.83 -15.54
CA ILE A 180 -4.04 1.70 -14.83
C ILE A 180 -3.00 0.60 -14.61
N LEU A 181 -2.83 0.20 -13.36
CA LEU A 181 -2.03 -0.94 -12.95
C LEU A 181 -2.99 -2.02 -12.42
N SER A 182 -3.15 -3.09 -13.19
CA SER A 182 -4.05 -4.22 -12.92
C SER A 182 -3.31 -5.53 -13.08
#